data_AF-A0A966UVC9-F1
#
_entry.id   AF-A0A966UVC9-F1
#
_cell.length_a   1.000
_cell.length_b   1.000
_cell.length_c   1.000
_cell.angle_alpha   90.00
_cell.angle_beta   90.00
_cell.angle_gamma   90.00
#
_symmetry.space_group_name_H-M   'P 1'
#
loop_
_entity.id
_entity.type
_entity.pdbx_description
1 polymer ?
#
loop_
_entity_poly.entity_id
_entity_poly.type
_entity_poly.pdbx_seq_one_letter_code
_entity_poly.pdbx_strand_id
1 'polypeptide(L)'
;MKKVVKRCVEIKAKLAGEDEKDLKGKRALLNFGHTVAHGLEGVVGYEGLRHGEAVAIGMVVAAHLSVKARRLKKKAAEKLKAAIRAHGLPVTHPELRWERLSPVMARDKKATTQGIRWVLLRKIGKADLVSGVTEKKIQLALEEVREGKLPKG
;
A
#
# COMPACT_ATOMS: atom_id res chain seq x y z
N MET A 1 -21.69 12.99 -0.33
CA MET A 1 -20.32 13.53 -0.11
C MET A 1 -20.01 13.89 1.36
N LYS A 2 -20.75 14.82 2.00
CA LYS A 2 -20.39 15.39 3.34
C LYS A 2 -20.18 14.34 4.45
N LYS A 3 -21.01 13.28 4.52
CA LYS A 3 -20.87 12.20 5.51
C LYS A 3 -19.56 11.40 5.34
N VAL A 4 -19.11 11.18 4.10
CA VAL A 4 -17.86 10.44 3.80
C VAL A 4 -16.64 11.26 4.20
N VAL A 5 -16.61 12.54 3.81
CA VAL A 5 -15.52 13.45 4.16
C VAL A 5 -15.40 13.58 5.69
N LYS A 6 -16.52 13.80 6.39
CA LYS A 6 -16.55 13.84 7.86
C LYS A 6 -15.96 12.56 8.45
N ARG A 7 -16.37 11.40 7.94
CA ARG A 7 -15.87 10.11 8.43
C ARG A 7 -14.38 9.92 8.19
N CYS A 8 -13.86 10.34 7.05
CA CYS A 8 -12.42 10.30 6.75
C CYS A 8 -11.62 11.17 7.73
N VAL A 9 -12.11 12.39 8.00
CA VAL A 9 -11.48 13.31 8.96
C VAL A 9 -11.49 12.71 10.38
N GLU A 10 -12.62 12.16 10.83
CA GLU A 10 -12.74 11.50 12.14
C GLU A 10 -11.73 10.36 12.30
N ILE A 11 -11.59 9.49 11.28
CA ILE A 11 -10.66 8.36 11.33
C ILE A 11 -9.22 8.84 11.38
N LYS A 12 -8.85 9.82 10.55
CA LYS A 12 -7.50 10.39 10.53
C LYS A 12 -7.17 11.07 11.86
N ALA A 13 -8.09 11.88 12.39
CA ALA A 13 -7.93 12.57 13.67
C ALA A 13 -7.77 11.57 14.82
N LYS A 14 -8.57 10.50 14.83
CA LYS A 14 -8.45 9.43 15.83
C LYS A 14 -7.07 8.76 15.80
N LEU A 15 -6.60 8.36 14.61
CA LEU A 15 -5.31 7.68 14.49
C LEU A 15 -4.12 8.61 14.79
N ALA A 16 -4.22 9.90 14.44
CA ALA A 16 -3.22 10.89 14.76
C ALA A 16 -3.18 11.21 16.26
N GLY A 17 -4.34 11.40 16.90
CA GLY A 17 -4.43 11.72 18.33
C GLY A 17 -4.09 10.56 19.25
N GLU A 18 -4.34 9.31 18.84
CA GLU A 18 -3.94 8.13 19.62
C GLU A 18 -2.41 7.91 19.66
N ASP A 19 -1.65 8.57 18.79
CA ASP A 19 -0.21 8.38 18.62
C ASP A 19 0.47 9.58 17.92
N GLU A 20 0.38 10.77 18.53
CA GLU A 20 0.85 12.02 17.93
C GLU A 20 2.34 11.97 17.53
N LYS A 21 3.15 11.29 18.35
CA LYS A 21 4.60 11.12 18.17
C LYS A 21 5.00 9.91 17.31
N ASP A 22 4.03 9.18 16.75
CA ASP A 22 4.22 7.93 15.97
C ASP A 22 5.11 6.90 16.68
N LEU A 23 4.98 6.81 18.01
CA LEU A 23 5.75 5.91 18.87
C LEU A 23 5.13 4.51 18.93
N LYS A 24 3.81 4.43 18.77
CA LYS A 24 3.03 3.19 18.84
C LYS A 24 2.72 2.60 17.45
N GLY A 25 3.09 3.31 16.38
CA GLY A 25 2.90 2.90 14.99
C GLY A 25 1.45 2.97 14.51
N LYS A 26 0.55 3.65 15.24
CA LYS A 26 -0.87 3.77 14.84
C LYS A 26 -1.05 4.77 13.71
N ARG A 27 -0.30 5.88 13.76
CA ARG A 27 -0.32 6.89 12.69
C ARG A 27 0.23 6.30 11.39
N ALA A 28 1.25 5.45 11.48
CA ALA A 28 1.80 4.74 10.33
C ALA A 28 0.78 3.87 9.56
N LEU A 29 -0.36 3.48 10.15
CA LEU A 29 -1.42 2.76 9.43
C LEU A 29 -2.07 3.59 8.31
N LEU A 30 -1.99 4.93 8.41
CA LEU A 30 -2.43 5.83 7.34
C LEU A 30 -1.59 5.67 6.06
N ASN A 31 -0.37 5.11 6.18
CA ASN A 31 0.55 4.89 5.08
C ASN A 31 0.25 3.60 4.30
N PHE A 32 -0.97 3.06 4.39
CA PHE A 32 -1.42 1.94 3.56
C PHE A 32 -1.27 2.31 2.08
N GLY A 33 -0.54 1.48 1.32
CA GLY A 33 -0.21 1.72 -0.08
C GLY A 33 0.95 2.69 -0.35
N HIS A 34 1.38 3.50 0.63
CA HIS A 34 2.33 4.60 0.37
C HIS A 34 3.76 4.13 0.06
N THR A 35 4.20 2.99 0.60
CA THR A 35 5.54 2.46 0.29
C THR A 35 5.73 2.23 -1.22
N VAL A 36 4.70 1.72 -1.89
CA VAL A 36 4.74 1.49 -3.35
C VAL A 36 4.43 2.77 -4.10
N ALA A 37 3.54 3.62 -3.58
CA ALA A 37 3.22 4.91 -4.16
C ALA A 37 4.47 5.79 -4.32
N HIS A 38 5.24 5.98 -3.24
CA HIS A 38 6.49 6.75 -3.28
C HIS A 38 7.52 6.10 -4.22
N GLY A 39 7.58 4.76 -4.24
CA GLY A 39 8.42 4.02 -5.19
C GLY A 39 8.05 4.31 -6.64
N LEU A 40 6.76 4.31 -6.97
CA LEU A 40 6.26 4.66 -8.30
C LEU A 40 6.53 6.13 -8.63
N GLU A 41 6.14 7.06 -7.75
CA GLU A 41 6.34 8.50 -7.93
C GLU A 41 7.81 8.84 -8.18
N GLY A 42 8.73 8.23 -7.44
CA GLY A 42 10.16 8.43 -7.65
C GLY A 42 10.71 7.84 -8.95
N VAL A 43 10.04 6.84 -9.54
CA VAL A 43 10.43 6.24 -10.83
C VAL A 43 9.80 6.98 -12.02
N VAL A 44 8.52 7.39 -11.91
CA VAL A 44 7.80 8.05 -13.00
C VAL A 44 8.03 9.57 -13.03
N GLY A 45 8.51 10.16 -11.94
CA GLY A 45 8.70 11.60 -11.81
C GLY A 45 7.38 12.36 -11.68
N TYR A 46 7.47 13.69 -11.73
CA TYR A 46 6.35 14.60 -11.44
C TYR A 46 5.21 14.59 -12.48
N GLU A 47 5.44 14.07 -13.68
CA GLU A 47 4.46 14.12 -14.78
C GLU A 47 3.72 12.79 -15.01
N GLY A 48 4.10 11.71 -14.32
CA GLY A 48 3.60 10.37 -14.63
C GLY A 48 2.30 9.96 -13.92
N LEU A 49 2.18 10.23 -12.62
CA LEU A 49 1.03 9.83 -11.80
C LEU A 49 0.71 10.91 -10.77
N ARG A 50 -0.58 11.17 -10.54
CA ARG A 50 -1.00 11.95 -9.37
C ARG A 50 -0.79 11.11 -8.11
N HIS A 51 -0.55 11.78 -6.98
CA HIS A 51 -0.34 11.09 -5.71
C HIS A 51 -1.45 10.08 -5.34
N GLY A 52 -2.71 10.48 -5.50
CA GLY A 52 -3.86 9.59 -5.23
C GLY A 52 -3.90 8.36 -6.14
N GLU A 53 -3.41 8.46 -7.38
CA GLU A 53 -3.33 7.37 -8.33
C GLU A 53 -2.21 6.39 -7.96
N ALA A 54 -1.03 6.92 -7.59
CA ALA A 54 0.09 6.12 -7.09
C ALA A 54 -0.30 5.38 -5.80
N VAL A 55 -0.99 6.05 -4.86
CA VAL A 55 -1.51 5.43 -3.63
C VAL A 55 -2.55 4.36 -3.95
N ALA A 56 -3.45 4.58 -4.91
CA ALA A 56 -4.44 3.58 -5.32
C ALA A 56 -3.77 2.30 -5.84
N ILE A 57 -2.78 2.41 -6.72
CA ILE A 57 -1.99 1.28 -7.20
C ILE A 57 -1.26 0.60 -6.04
N GLY A 58 -0.63 1.40 -5.17
CA GLY A 58 0.07 0.90 -4.00
C GLY A 58 -0.82 0.14 -3.01
N MET A 59 -2.08 0.54 -2.84
CA MET A 59 -3.07 -0.17 -2.04
C MET A 59 -3.38 -1.56 -2.62
N VAL A 60 -3.46 -1.69 -3.95
CA VAL A 60 -3.66 -2.98 -4.61
C VAL A 60 -2.46 -3.90 -4.39
N VAL A 61 -1.23 -3.38 -4.56
CA VAL A 61 0.00 -4.16 -4.27
C VAL A 61 0.06 -4.57 -2.81
N ALA A 62 -0.23 -3.67 -1.87
CA ALA A 62 -0.23 -3.99 -0.45
C ALA A 62 -1.30 -5.05 -0.09
N ALA A 63 -2.45 -5.05 -0.78
CA ALA A 63 -3.47 -6.09 -0.60
C ALA A 63 -3.00 -7.46 -1.14
N HIS A 64 -2.36 -7.51 -2.31
CA HIS A 64 -1.76 -8.74 -2.84
C HIS A 64 -0.67 -9.27 -1.90
N LEU A 65 0.19 -8.38 -1.40
CA LEU A 65 1.22 -8.72 -0.43
C LEU A 65 0.62 -9.25 0.88
N SER A 66 -0.52 -8.70 1.31
CA SER A 66 -1.26 -9.18 2.49
C SER A 66 -1.79 -10.61 2.29
N VAL A 67 -2.20 -10.98 1.07
CA VAL A 67 -2.59 -12.36 0.73
C VAL A 67 -1.38 -13.30 0.80
N LYS A 68 -0.25 -12.91 0.20
CA LYS A 68 1.01 -13.68 0.23
C LYS A 68 1.62 -13.81 1.63
N ALA A 69 1.35 -12.86 2.49
CA ALA A 69 1.68 -12.91 3.91
C ALA A 69 0.69 -13.76 4.72
N ARG A 70 -0.29 -14.41 4.08
CA ARG A 70 -1.38 -15.19 4.71
C ARG A 70 -2.21 -14.40 5.72
N ARG A 71 -2.30 -13.07 5.54
CA ARG A 71 -3.05 -12.17 6.43
C ARG A 71 -4.43 -11.81 5.89
N LEU A 72 -4.59 -11.81 4.57
CA LEU A 72 -5.82 -11.40 3.90
C LEU A 72 -6.36 -12.51 2.99
N LYS A 73 -7.68 -12.68 2.95
CA LYS A 73 -8.33 -13.56 1.96
C LYS A 73 -8.28 -12.92 0.58
N LYS A 74 -8.01 -13.72 -0.46
CA LYS A 74 -8.04 -13.30 -1.88
C LYS A 74 -9.29 -12.48 -2.24
N LYS A 75 -10.47 -12.94 -1.84
CA LYS A 75 -11.76 -12.25 -2.08
C LYS A 75 -11.80 -10.82 -1.53
N ALA A 76 -11.11 -10.55 -0.41
CA ALA A 76 -11.05 -9.21 0.16
C ALA A 76 -10.10 -8.29 -0.63
N ALA A 77 -8.99 -8.82 -1.15
CA ALA A 77 -8.12 -8.08 -2.06
C ALA A 77 -8.86 -7.70 -3.36
N GLU A 78 -9.61 -8.64 -3.92
CA GLU A 78 -10.44 -8.39 -5.11
C GLU A 78 -11.51 -7.33 -4.86
N LYS A 79 -12.19 -7.39 -3.71
CA LYS A 79 -13.18 -6.38 -3.34
C LYS A 79 -12.57 -4.98 -3.23
N LEU A 80 -11.35 -4.87 -2.69
CA LEU A 80 -10.61 -3.61 -2.63
C LEU A 80 -10.29 -3.09 -4.03
N LYS A 81 -9.70 -3.94 -4.89
CA LYS A 81 -9.35 -3.62 -6.28
C LYS A 81 -10.58 -3.16 -7.07
N ALA A 82 -11.70 -3.86 -6.93
CA ALA A 82 -12.96 -3.52 -7.58
C ALA A 82 -13.49 -2.16 -7.13
N ALA A 83 -13.42 -1.85 -5.83
CA ALA A 83 -13.84 -0.55 -5.31
C ALA A 83 -12.98 0.61 -5.85
N ILE A 84 -11.65 0.42 -5.90
CA ILE A 84 -10.73 1.41 -6.48
C ILE A 84 -11.07 1.65 -7.95
N ARG A 85 -11.24 0.58 -8.73
CA ARG A 85 -11.57 0.66 -10.15
C ARG A 85 -12.92 1.34 -10.40
N ALA A 86 -13.92 1.08 -9.56
CA ALA A 86 -15.25 1.70 -9.66
C ALA A 86 -15.22 3.23 -9.48
N HIS A 87 -14.17 3.76 -8.84
CA HIS A 87 -13.94 5.20 -8.69
C HIS A 87 -13.04 5.79 -9.79
N GLY A 88 -12.75 5.04 -10.87
CA GLY A 88 -11.94 5.52 -11.98
C GLY A 88 -10.44 5.63 -11.69
N LEU A 89 -9.97 5.08 -10.56
CA LEU A 89 -8.56 5.11 -10.18
C LEU A 89 -7.80 3.92 -10.79
N PRO A 90 -6.52 4.10 -11.14
CA PRO A 90 -5.70 3.03 -11.67
C PRO A 90 -5.44 1.96 -10.60
N VAL A 91 -5.34 0.71 -11.06
CA VAL A 91 -5.09 -0.47 -10.22
C VAL A 91 -3.80 -1.21 -10.61
N THR A 92 -3.06 -0.68 -11.58
CA THR A 92 -1.78 -1.22 -12.07
C THR A 92 -0.96 -0.13 -12.76
N HIS A 93 0.33 -0.38 -12.97
CA HIS A 93 1.23 0.48 -13.73
C HIS A 93 2.40 -0.34 -14.32
N PRO A 94 2.90 -0.04 -15.55
CA PRO A 94 4.00 -0.77 -16.18
C PRO A 94 5.33 -0.72 -15.40
N GLU A 95 5.55 0.38 -14.67
CA GLU A 95 6.74 0.55 -13.82
C GLU A 95 6.69 -0.24 -12.51
N LEU A 96 5.68 -1.07 -12.24
CA LEU A 96 5.66 -2.00 -11.09
C LEU A 96 6.70 -3.11 -11.25
N ARG A 97 7.97 -2.74 -11.33
CA ARG A 97 9.14 -3.60 -11.52
C ARG A 97 10.04 -3.47 -10.30
N TRP A 98 10.36 -4.60 -9.67
CA TRP A 98 11.10 -4.60 -8.42
C TRP A 98 12.46 -3.90 -8.54
N GLU A 99 13.15 -4.10 -9.66
CA GLU A 99 14.48 -3.57 -9.95
C GLU A 99 14.47 -2.03 -10.05
N ARG A 100 13.32 -1.46 -10.43
CA ARG A 100 13.11 -0.02 -10.55
C ARG A 100 12.68 0.60 -9.23
N LEU A 101 11.79 -0.08 -8.51
CA LEU A 101 11.17 0.42 -7.28
C LEU A 101 12.07 0.24 -6.06
N SER A 102 12.79 -0.87 -5.95
CA SER A 102 13.55 -1.23 -4.74
C SER A 102 14.60 -0.18 -4.35
N PRO A 103 15.37 0.45 -5.28
CA PRO A 103 16.33 1.47 -4.90
C PRO A 103 15.67 2.74 -4.35
N VAL A 104 14.49 3.10 -4.86
CA VAL A 104 13.71 4.26 -4.42
C VAL A 104 13.05 3.98 -3.07
N MET A 105 12.41 2.82 -2.93
CA MET A 105 11.78 2.37 -1.68
C MET A 105 12.79 2.22 -0.54
N ALA A 106 14.05 1.85 -0.85
CA ALA A 106 15.13 1.77 0.13
C ALA A 106 15.60 3.16 0.61
N ARG A 107 15.55 4.18 -0.25
CA ARG A 107 15.94 5.56 0.09
C ARG A 107 14.92 6.25 1.00
N ASP A 108 13.63 6.04 0.75
CA ASP A 108 12.51 6.56 1.56
C ASP A 108 12.55 6.05 3.02
N LYS A 109 13.29 4.96 3.28
CA LYS A 109 13.37 4.30 4.60
C LYS A 109 14.79 4.08 5.12
N LYS A 110 15.78 4.89 4.71
CA LYS A 110 17.11 4.90 5.38
C LYS A 110 16.93 5.29 6.86
N ALA A 111 16.68 4.31 7.76
CA ALA A 111 17.04 4.31 9.19
C ALA A 111 16.21 3.33 10.08
N THR A 112 15.92 2.09 9.64
CA THR A 112 15.71 1.03 10.64
C THR A 112 16.44 -0.23 10.20
N THR A 113 17.33 -0.73 11.05
CA THR A 113 18.09 -2.00 10.92
C THR A 113 17.23 -3.24 10.66
N GLN A 114 15.91 -3.11 10.70
CA GLN A 114 14.91 -4.17 10.56
C GLN A 114 14.23 -4.24 9.17
N GLY A 115 14.69 -3.44 8.19
CA GLY A 115 14.16 -3.43 6.82
C GLY A 115 12.83 -2.66 6.66
N ILE A 116 12.16 -2.87 5.52
CA ILE A 116 10.92 -2.16 5.17
C ILE A 116 9.76 -2.63 6.06
N ARG A 117 9.19 -1.72 6.87
CA ARG A 117 7.90 -1.93 7.54
C ARG A 117 6.74 -1.68 6.58
N TRP A 118 5.85 -2.66 6.44
CA TRP A 118 4.69 -2.64 5.55
C TRP A 118 3.40 -2.47 6.34
N VAL A 119 2.46 -1.67 5.82
CA VAL A 119 1.09 -1.67 6.32
C VAL A 119 0.30 -2.71 5.54
N LEU A 120 -0.05 -3.83 6.17
CA LEU A 120 -0.74 -4.95 5.54
C LEU A 120 -2.11 -5.19 6.19
N LEU A 121 -3.07 -5.66 5.41
CA LEU A 121 -4.44 -5.90 5.85
C LEU A 121 -4.59 -7.28 6.52
N ARG A 122 -5.35 -7.32 7.61
CA ARG A 122 -5.95 -8.56 8.16
C ARG A 122 -7.35 -8.80 7.58
N LYS A 123 -8.10 -7.72 7.41
CA LYS A 123 -9.40 -7.66 6.74
C LYS A 123 -9.68 -6.23 6.32
N ILE A 124 -10.70 -6.01 5.49
CA ILE A 124 -11.13 -4.65 5.15
C ILE A 124 -11.44 -3.89 6.45
N GLY A 125 -10.82 -2.71 6.60
CA GLY A 125 -10.95 -1.87 7.79
C GLY A 125 -10.00 -2.23 8.96
N LYS A 126 -9.12 -3.23 8.84
CA LYS A 126 -8.08 -3.53 9.84
C LYS A 126 -6.73 -3.84 9.19
N ALA A 127 -5.71 -3.06 9.55
CA ALA A 127 -4.33 -3.20 9.10
C ALA A 127 -3.37 -3.25 10.28
N ASP A 128 -2.17 -3.80 10.06
CA ASP A 128 -1.06 -3.78 11.01
C ASP A 128 0.24 -3.42 10.31
N LEU A 129 1.22 -2.96 11.08
CA LEU A 129 2.61 -2.88 10.65
C LEU A 129 3.24 -4.28 10.68
N VAL A 130 3.89 -4.65 9.57
CA VAL A 130 4.51 -5.95 9.37
C VAL A 130 5.93 -5.76 8.84
N SER A 131 6.90 -6.31 9.55
CA SER A 131 8.31 -6.42 9.12
C SER A 131 8.60 -7.84 8.62
N GLY A 132 9.79 -8.06 8.07
CA GLY A 132 10.23 -9.40 7.64
C GLY A 132 9.49 -9.97 6.43
N VAL A 133 8.83 -9.12 5.63
CA VAL A 133 8.25 -9.54 4.36
C VAL A 133 9.39 -9.84 3.39
N THR A 134 9.46 -11.08 2.92
CA THR A 134 10.55 -11.51 2.03
C THR A 134 10.48 -10.81 0.68
N GLU A 135 11.64 -10.50 0.12
CA GLU A 135 11.78 -9.90 -1.20
C GLU A 135 10.99 -10.67 -2.27
N LYS A 136 11.08 -12.01 -2.28
CA LYS A 136 10.30 -12.88 -3.17
C LYS A 136 8.79 -12.60 -3.11
N LYS A 137 8.21 -12.39 -1.92
CA LYS A 137 6.78 -12.07 -1.79
C LYS A 137 6.45 -10.69 -2.35
N ILE A 138 7.35 -9.72 -2.20
CA ILE A 138 7.19 -8.37 -2.73
C ILE A 138 7.24 -8.39 -4.26
N GLN A 139 8.25 -9.03 -4.84
CA GLN A 139 8.40 -9.20 -6.30
C GLN A 139 7.15 -9.83 -6.92
N LEU A 140 6.69 -10.96 -6.36
CA LEU A 140 5.48 -11.63 -6.85
C LEU A 140 4.22 -10.75 -6.74
N ALA A 141 4.09 -9.94 -5.68
CA ALA A 141 2.95 -9.04 -5.53
C ALA A 141 2.98 -7.92 -6.59
N LEU A 142 4.16 -7.34 -6.84
CA LEU A 142 4.35 -6.34 -7.88
C LEU A 142 4.03 -6.90 -9.27
N GLU A 143 4.57 -8.08 -9.58
CA GLU A 143 4.36 -8.77 -10.87
C GLU A 143 2.88 -9.11 -11.11
N GLU A 144 2.19 -9.69 -10.11
CA GLU A 144 0.77 -10.00 -10.24
C GLU A 144 -0.08 -8.76 -10.52
N VAL A 145 0.20 -7.66 -9.83
CA VAL A 145 -0.54 -6.40 -10.06
C VAL A 145 -0.21 -5.82 -11.42
N ARG A 146 1.08 -5.77 -11.78
CA ARG A 146 1.56 -5.32 -13.10
C ARG A 146 0.84 -6.05 -14.24
N GLU A 147 0.68 -7.36 -14.11
CA GLU A 147 0.06 -8.23 -15.13
C GLU A 147 -1.47 -8.36 -14.98
N GLY A 148 -2.07 -7.67 -14.01
CA GLY A 148 -3.51 -7.72 -13.75
C GLY A 148 -4.02 -9.06 -13.21
N LYS A 149 -3.12 -9.95 -12.79
CA LYS A 149 -3.42 -11.29 -12.26
C LYS A 149 -4.07 -11.20 -10.87
N LEU A 150 -4.75 -12.27 -10.50
CA LEU A 150 -5.29 -12.42 -9.14
C LEU A 150 -4.17 -12.83 -8.17
N PRO A 151 -4.22 -12.42 -6.88
CA PRO A 151 -3.20 -12.83 -5.94
C PRO A 151 -3.26 -14.34 -5.68
N LYS A 152 -2.10 -14.99 -5.80
CA LYS A 152 -1.88 -16.38 -5.41
C LYS A 152 -1.24 -16.43 -4.01
N GLY A 153 -1.78 -17.30 -3.17
CA GLY A 153 -1.37 -17.50 -1.76
C GLY A 153 -0.21 -18.46 -1.59
#